data_AF-A0A518BS41-F1
#
_entry.id   AF-A0A518BS41-F1
#
_cell.length_a   1.000
_cell.length_b   1.000
_cell.length_c   1.000
_cell.angle_alpha   90.00
_cell.angle_beta   90.00
_cell.angle_gamma   90.00
#
_symmetry.space_group_name_H-M   'P 1'
#
loop_
_entity.id
_entity.type
_entity.pdbx_description
1 polymer ?
#
loop_
_entity_poly.entity_id
_entity_poly.type
_entity_poly.pdbx_seq_one_letter_code
_entity_poly.pdbx_strand_id
1 'polypeptide(L)' 'MILAGDDAEQRARMIGKLLREARPDDAFHFLTPNDIRAEWPRIERDLGRRREFWRWLLDEWERMGVA' A
#
# COMPACT_ATOMS: atom_id res chain seq x y z
N MET A 1 -27.09 -7.83 4.77
CA MET A 1 -25.65 -8.13 4.79
C MET A 1 -24.93 -6.86 4.35
N ILE A 2 -24.50 -6.04 5.31
CA ILE A 2 -23.86 -4.75 5.08
C ILE A 2 -22.39 -4.94 5.50
N LEU A 3 -21.49 -5.18 4.55
CA LEU A 3 -20.04 -5.27 4.79
C LEU A 3 -19.24 -4.25 3.97
N ALA A 4 -19.90 -3.29 3.31
CA ALA A 4 -19.19 -2.28 2.53
C ALA A 4 -18.26 -1.39 3.38
N GLY A 5 -18.50 -1.29 4.69
CA GLY A 5 -17.66 -0.53 5.63
C GLY A 5 -16.51 -1.33 6.25
N ASP A 6 -16.64 -2.65 6.39
CA ASP A 6 -15.68 -3.49 7.11
C ASP A 6 -14.54 -3.96 6.19
N ASP A 7 -14.86 -4.29 4.94
CA ASP A 7 -13.88 -4.74 3.94
C ASP A 7 -12.79 -3.71 3.67
N ALA A 8 -13.13 -2.42 3.59
CA ALA A 8 -12.19 -1.39 3.19
C ALA A 8 -11.18 -1.02 4.31
N GLU A 9 -11.61 -1.01 5.58
CA GLU A 9 -10.69 -0.82 6.70
C GLU A 9 -9.84 -2.08 6.96
N GLN A 10 -10.44 -3.27 6.85
CA GLN A 10 -9.70 -4.52 6.97
C GLN A 10 -8.65 -4.66 5.86
N ARG A 11 -9.01 -4.33 4.61
CA ARG A 11 -8.08 -4.31 3.47
C ARG A 11 -6.93 -3.35 3.71
N ALA A 12 -7.21 -2.11 4.14
CA ALA A 12 -6.17 -1.14 4.47
C ALA A 12 -5.22 -1.67 5.56
N ARG A 13 -5.75 -2.28 6.63
CA ARG A 13 -4.91 -2.90 7.68
C ARG A 13 -4.04 -4.03 7.14
N MET A 14 -4.59 -4.90 6.30
CA MET A 14 -3.82 -6.00 5.68
C MET A 14 -2.71 -5.47 4.77
N ILE A 15 -3.01 -4.47 3.94
CA ILE A 15 -2.03 -3.82 3.06
C ILE A 15 -0.95 -3.14 3.90
N GLY A 16 -1.32 -2.36 4.92
CA GLY A 16 -0.36 -1.70 5.81
C GLY A 16 0.58 -2.69 6.49
N LYS A 17 0.05 -3.83 6.94
CA LYS A 17 0.85 -4.94 7.51
C LYS A 17 1.77 -5.56 6.46
N LEU A 18 1.26 -5.86 5.27
CA LEU A 18 2.05 -6.42 4.16
C LEU A 18 3.23 -5.51 3.82
N LEU A 19 3.00 -4.22 3.59
CA LEU A 19 4.06 -3.26 3.25
C LEU A 19 5.08 -3.08 4.39
N ARG A 20 4.66 -3.28 5.65
CA ARG A 20 5.53 -3.20 6.82
C ARG A 20 6.43 -4.41 6.99
N GLU A 21 6.00 -5.59 6.57
CA GLU A 21 6.74 -6.85 6.77
C GLU A 21 7.42 -7.35 5.49
N ALA A 22 6.73 -7.28 4.35
CA ALA A 22 7.17 -7.80 3.07
C ALA A 22 8.27 -6.96 2.41
N ARG A 23 9.02 -7.58 1.50
CA ARG A 23 9.89 -6.88 0.56
C ARG A 23 9.04 -6.19 -0.53
N PRO A 24 9.58 -5.19 -1.23
CA PRO A 24 8.87 -4.53 -2.33
C PRO A 24 8.37 -5.51 -3.38
N ASP A 25 9.25 -6.43 -3.78
CA ASP A 25 8.97 -7.45 -4.80
C ASP A 25 7.80 -8.35 -4.38
N ASP A 26 7.81 -8.82 -3.12
CA ASP A 26 6.74 -9.64 -2.57
C ASP A 26 5.42 -8.87 -2.49
N ALA A 27 5.43 -7.61 -2.07
CA ALA A 27 4.22 -6.80 -2.01
C ALA A 27 3.60 -6.59 -3.40
N PHE A 28 4.44 -6.37 -4.42
CA PHE A 28 3.97 -6.21 -5.80
C PHE A 28 3.46 -7.52 -6.44
N HIS A 29 3.74 -8.68 -5.83
CA HIS A 29 3.09 -9.93 -6.22
C HIS A 29 1.60 -9.94 -5.85
N PHE A 30 1.21 -9.22 -4.79
CA PHE A 30 -0.16 -9.19 -4.28
C PHE A 30 -0.91 -7.89 -4.60
N LEU A 31 -0.20 -6.78 -4.82
CA LEU A 31 -0.77 -5.45 -4.99
C LEU A 31 -0.15 -4.74 -6.18
N THR A 32 -0.97 -3.95 -6.89
CA THR A 32 -0.42 -3.02 -7.88
C THR A 32 0.00 -1.70 -7.21
N PRO A 33 0.88 -0.91 -7.83
CA PRO A 33 1.20 0.45 -7.36
C PRO A 33 -0.06 1.31 -7.19
N ASN A 34 -1.04 1.16 -8.09
CA ASN A 34 -2.30 1.89 -8.06
C ASN A 34 -3.18 1.47 -6.87
N ASP A 35 -3.22 0.18 -6.54
CA ASP A 35 -3.91 -0.30 -5.33
C ASP A 35 -3.31 0.29 -4.06
N ILE A 36 -1.97 0.31 -3.98
CA ILE A 36 -1.26 0.89 -2.83
C ILE A 36 -1.56 2.39 -2.73
N ARG A 37 -1.63 3.11 -3.87
CA ARG A 37 -1.99 4.53 -3.91
C ARG A 37 -3.42 4.81 -3.47
N ALA A 38 -4.38 4.01 -3.92
CA ALA A 38 -5.78 4.16 -3.53
C ALA A 38 -5.96 4.04 -2.00
N GLU A 39 -5.20 3.15 -1.36
CA GLU A 39 -5.25 2.92 0.08
C GLU A 39 -4.21 3.74 0.87
N TRP A 40 -3.30 4.44 0.19
CA TRP A 40 -2.22 5.24 0.77
C TRP A 40 -2.65 6.16 1.92
N PRO A 41 -3.71 7.00 1.78
CA PRO A 41 -4.15 7.90 2.86
C PRO A 41 -4.62 7.15 4.13
N ARG A 42 -4.96 5.87 4.02
CA ARG A 42 -5.39 5.03 5.14
C ARG A 42 -4.22 4.32 5.80
N ILE A 43 -3.25 3.84 5.00
CA ILE A 43 -2.14 3.02 5.48
C ILE A 43 -0.90 3.82 5.87
N GLU A 44 -0.70 5.03 5.33
CA GLU A 44 0.57 5.77 5.51
C GLU A 44 0.92 6.05 6.98
N ARG A 45 -0.11 6.17 7.82
CA ARG A 45 0.00 6.36 9.28
C ARG A 45 0.53 5.10 10.00
N ASP A 46 0.25 3.92 9.46
CA ASP A 46 0.59 2.62 10.06
C ASP A 46 1.97 2.08 9.60
N LEU A 47 2.53 2.65 8.51
CA LEU A 47 3.81 2.23 7.93
C LEU A 47 5.04 2.67 8.74
N GLY A 48 4.91 3.68 9.61
CA GLY A 48 6.00 4.17 10.45
C GLY A 48 7.27 4.50 9.64
N ARG A 49 8.41 3.89 10.01
CA ARG A 49 9.72 4.13 9.36
C ARG A 49 9.80 3.71 7.90
N ARG A 50 8.96 2.76 7.45
CA ARG A 50 8.94 2.32 6.04
C ARG A 50 8.13 3.27 5.14
N ARG A 51 7.38 4.22 5.71
CA ARG A 51 6.55 5.17 4.95
C ARG A 51 7.35 5.93 3.89
N GLU A 52 8.50 6.46 4.26
CA GLU A 52 9.33 7.28 3.36
C GLU A 52 9.91 6.45 2.22
N PHE A 53 10.36 5.23 2.51
CA PHE A 53 10.82 4.28 1.51
C PHE A 53 9.71 3.95 0.49
N TRP A 54 8.51 3.62 0.96
CA TRP A 54 7.39 3.32 0.08
C TRP A 54 6.91 4.53 -0.71
N ARG A 55 6.91 5.71 -0.10
CA ARG A 55 6.60 6.96 -0.80
C ARG A 55 7.59 7.21 -1.95
N TRP A 56 8.88 7.09 -1.68
CA TRP A 56 9.92 7.24 -2.69
C TRP A 56 9.77 6.21 -3.82
N LEU A 57 9.51 4.95 -3.48
CA LEU A 57 9.34 3.90 -4.47
C LEU A 57 8.14 4.14 -5.39
N LEU A 58 7.00 4.56 -4.83
CA LEU A 58 5.79 4.89 -5.60
C LEU A 58 5.95 6.16 -6.46
N ASP A 59 6.80 7.10 -6.05
CA ASP A 59 7.16 8.29 -6.84
C ASP A 59 8.06 7.89 -8.01
N GLU A 60 9.07 7.06 -7.76
CA GLU A 60 10.00 6.60 -8.79
C GLU A 60 9.31 5.75 -9.87
N TRP A 61 8.34 4.91 -9.47
CA TRP A 61 7.53 4.15 -10.41
C TRP A 61 6.68 5.04 -11.32
N GLU A 62 6.12 6.14 -10.80
CA GLU A 62 5.39 7.11 -11.62
C GLU A 62 6.32 7.81 -12.60
N ARG A 63 7.51 8.22 -12.15
CA ARG A 63 8.54 8.83 -13.00
C ARG A 63 8.97 7.90 -14.14
N MET A 64 9.03 6.61 -13.89
CA MET A 64 9.38 5.60 -14.89
C MET A 64 8.23 5.25 -15.84
N GLY A 65 7.00 5.73 -15.60
CA GLY A 65 5.85 5.48 -16.47
C GLY A 65 5.32 4.04 -16.42
N VAL A 66 5.57 3.33 -15.32
CA VAL A 66 5.14 1.93 -15.11
C VAL A 66 3.89 1.82 -14.22
N ALA A 67 3.12 2.92 -14.12
CA ALA A 67 1.91 3.03 -13.30
C ALA A 67 0.63 2.84 -14.11
#